data_AF-A0A485BG65-F1
#
_entry.id   AF-A0A485BG65-F1
#
_cell.length_a   1.000
_cell.length_b   1.000
_cell.length_c   1.000
_cell.angle_alpha   90.00
_cell.angle_beta   90.00
_cell.angle_gamma   90.00
#
_symmetry.space_group_name_H-M   'P 1'
#
loop_
_entity.id
_entity.type
_entity.pdbx_description
1 polymer ?
#
loop_
_entity_poly.entity_id
_entity_poly.type
_entity_poly.pdbx_seq_one_letter_code
_entity_poly.pdbx_strand_id
1 'polypeptide(L)' 'MTVLEGLLRLAHPIIPFITETIWQRVKVICGNTADTIMLQPFPAYDASQVDEAALADTEWLKQAIVARA' A
#
# COMPACT_ATOMS: atom_id res chain seq x y z
N MET A 1 -0.35 -8.72 3.32
CA MET A 1 0.15 -7.72 2.33
C MET A 1 0.38 -6.41 3.08
N THR A 2 1.56 -5.82 3.01
CA THR A 2 1.80 -4.51 3.65
C THR A 2 1.34 -3.38 2.72
N VAL A 3 1.01 -2.21 3.29
CA VAL A 3 0.55 -1.05 2.51
C VAL A 3 1.59 -0.62 1.46
N LEU A 4 2.87 -0.59 1.84
CA LEU A 4 3.96 -0.21 0.93
C LEU A 4 4.09 -1.18 -0.24
N GLU A 5 4.01 -2.49 0.00
CA GLU A 5 4.11 -3.51 -1.05
C GLU A 5 2.96 -3.39 -2.06
N GLY A 6 1.74 -3.17 -1.57
CA GLY A 6 0.58 -2.91 -2.43
C GLY A 6 0.74 -1.65 -3.28
N LEU A 7 1.20 -0.55 -2.67
CA LEU A 7 1.44 0.72 -3.38
C LEU A 7 2.49 0.58 -4.48
N LEU A 8 3.57 -0.17 -4.24
CA LEU A 8 4.60 -0.42 -5.25
C LEU A 8 4.04 -1.17 -6.45
N ARG A 9 3.20 -2.19 -6.23
CA ARG A 9 2.53 -2.93 -7.32
C ARG A 9 1.56 -2.04 -8.09
N LEU A 10 0.81 -1.17 -7.42
CA LEU A 10 -0.08 -0.20 -8.07
C LEU A 10 0.69 0.81 -8.94
N ALA A 11 1.84 1.29 -8.45
CA ALA A 11 2.63 2.32 -9.14
C ALA A 11 3.55 1.75 -10.25
N HIS A 12 3.82 0.44 -10.24
CA HIS A 12 4.78 -0.19 -11.15
C HIS A 12 4.54 0.06 -12.65
N PRO A 13 3.29 0.04 -13.17
CA PRO A 13 3.02 0.36 -14.57
C PRO A 13 3.46 1.76 -15.02
N ILE A 14 3.62 2.69 -14.08
CA ILE A 14 3.99 4.09 -14.35
C ILE A 14 5.49 4.32 -14.07
N ILE A 15 6.02 3.72 -13.00
CA ILE A 15 7.39 3.96 -12.53
C ILE A 15 8.15 2.64 -12.31
N PRO A 16 8.42 1.86 -13.38
CA PRO A 16 8.82 0.45 -13.27
C PRO A 16 10.15 0.23 -12.55
N PHE A 17 11.19 1.02 -12.87
CA PHE A 17 12.53 0.79 -12.32
C PHE A 17 12.66 1.17 -10.84
N ILE A 18 12.05 2.28 -10.44
CA ILE A 18 12.08 2.73 -9.03
C ILE A 18 11.28 1.75 -8.18
N THR A 19 10.08 1.39 -8.61
CA THR A 19 9.22 0.47 -7.86
C THR A 19 9.83 -0.93 -7.75
N GLU A 20 10.46 -1.46 -8.81
CA GLU A 20 11.21 -2.72 -8.77
C GLU A 20 12.35 -2.66 -7.75
N THR A 21 13.17 -1.60 -7.79
CA THR A 21 14.32 -1.43 -6.88
C THR A 21 13.89 -1.41 -5.41
N ILE A 22 12.81 -0.69 -5.08
CA ILE A 22 12.29 -0.64 -3.71
C ILE A 22 11.65 -1.98 -3.33
N TRP A 23 10.90 -2.58 -4.25
CA TRP A 23 10.18 -3.83 -4.00
C TRP A 23 11.11 -5.01 -3.71
N GLN A 24 12.28 -5.09 -4.35
CA GLN A 24 13.29 -6.12 -4.03
C GLN A 24 13.74 -6.10 -2.57
N ARG A 25 13.71 -4.94 -1.90
CA ARG A 25 14.01 -4.85 -0.46
C ARG A 25 12.79 -5.19 0.39
N VAL A 26 11.61 -4.72 -0.03
CA VAL A 26 10.34 -4.91 0.69
C VAL A 26 9.87 -6.37 0.65
N LYS A 27 10.12 -7.10 -0.45
CA LYS A 27 9.69 -8.49 -0.63
C LYS A 27 10.24 -9.41 0.46
N VAL A 28 11.49 -9.17 0.92
CA VAL A 28 12.14 -9.94 1.98
C VAL A 28 11.38 -9.79 3.30
N ILE A 29 10.95 -8.57 3.62
CA ILE A 29 10.17 -8.26 4.84
C ILE A 29 8.77 -8.89 4.76
N CYS A 30 8.20 -8.93 3.56
CA CYS A 30 6.87 -9.52 3.31
C CYS A 30 6.91 -11.05 3.13
N GLY A 31 8.08 -11.69 3.22
CA GLY A 31 8.23 -13.13 3.00
C GLY A 31 7.97 -13.58 1.55
N ASN A 32 8.08 -12.68 0.57
CA ASN A 32 7.85 -12.97 -0.84
C ASN A 32 9.18 -13.34 -1.54
N THR A 33 9.19 -14.50 -2.20
CA THR A 33 10.37 -15.07 -2.86
C THR A 33 10.41 -14.84 -4.37
N ALA A 34 9.40 -14.18 -4.95
CA ALA A 34 9.34 -13.95 -6.39
C ALA A 34 10.46 -13.03 -6.90
N ASP A 35 10.93 -13.28 -8.11
CA ASP A 35 12.12 -12.63 -8.66
C ASP A 35 11.91 -11.18 -9.10
N THR A 36 10.69 -10.81 -9.49
CA THR A 36 10.35 -9.46 -9.97
C THR A 36 8.92 -9.08 -9.58
N ILE A 37 8.71 -7.78 -9.37
CA ILE A 37 7.37 -7.22 -9.12
C ILE A 37 6.46 -7.36 -10.36
N MET A 38 7.02 -7.46 -11.57
CA MET A 38 6.27 -7.59 -12.84
C MET A 38 5.38 -8.82 -12.90
N LEU A 39 5.77 -9.91 -12.22
CA LEU A 39 5.02 -11.17 -12.21
C LEU A 39 4.04 -11.25 -11.03
N GLN A 40 3.95 -10.22 -10.20
CA GLN A 40 3.03 -10.20 -9.08
C GLN A 40 1.60 -9.86 -9.54
N PRO A 41 0.57 -10.45 -8.92
CA PRO A 41 -0.81 -10.11 -9.22
C PRO A 41 -1.06 -8.62 -8.91
N PHE A 42 -1.89 -7.96 -9.71
CA PHE A 42 -2.33 -6.61 -9.40
C PHE A 42 -3.17 -6.61 -8.11
N PRO A 43 -3.01 -5.63 -7.20
CA PRO A 43 -3.82 -5.57 -5.98
C PRO A 43 -5.31 -5.51 -6.30
N ALA A 44 -6.07 -6.40 -5.68
CA ALA A 44 -7.53 -6.41 -5.75
C ALA A 44 -8.11 -5.74 -4.48
N TYR A 45 -9.24 -5.08 -4.65
CA TYR A 45 -10.01 -4.58 -3.52
C TYR A 45 -10.56 -5.75 -2.67
N ASP A 46 -10.51 -5.58 -1.36
CA ASP A 46 -11.00 -6.56 -0.39
C ASP A 46 -11.94 -5.86 0.59
N ALA A 47 -13.24 -6.15 0.44
CA ALA A 47 -14.28 -5.56 1.28
C ALA A 47 -14.13 -5.94 2.76
N SER A 48 -13.47 -7.06 3.08
CA SER A 48 -13.27 -7.48 4.47
C SER A 48 -12.26 -6.61 5.23
N GLN A 49 -11.45 -5.82 4.52
CA GLN A 49 -10.49 -4.88 5.09
C GLN A 49 -11.08 -3.48 5.28
N VAL A 50 -12.36 -3.27 4.94
CA VAL A 50 -13.04 -2.00 5.19
C VAL A 50 -13.51 -1.94 6.64
N ASP A 51 -13.01 -0.93 7.35
CA ASP A 51 -13.44 -0.60 8.70
C ASP A 51 -14.01 0.83 8.70
N GLU A 52 -15.35 0.93 8.70
CA GLU A 52 -16.05 2.21 8.67
C GLU A 52 -15.82 3.02 9.96
N ALA A 53 -15.65 2.36 11.11
CA ALA A 53 -15.40 3.04 12.38
C ALA A 53 -13.99 3.66 12.37
N ALA A 54 -12.98 2.90 11.96
CA ALA A 54 -11.61 3.42 11.85
C ALA A 54 -11.50 4.58 10.84
N LEU A 55 -12.28 4.53 9.76
CA LEU A 55 -12.34 5.63 8.78
C LEU A 55 -12.96 6.89 9.40
N ALA A 56 -14.07 6.76 10.11
CA ALA A 56 -14.73 7.87 10.79
C ALA A 56 -13.83 8.50 11.87
N ASP A 57 -13.16 7.68 12.68
CA ASP A 57 -12.24 8.14 13.72
C ASP A 57 -11.06 8.92 13.13
N THR A 58 -10.49 8.43 12.02
CA THR A 58 -9.40 9.10 11.32
C THR A 58 -9.83 10.45 10.76
N GLU A 59 -11.03 10.53 10.21
CA GLU A 59 -11.57 11.77 9.65
C GLU A 59 -11.88 12.80 10.73
N TRP A 60 -12.47 12.36 11.85
CA TRP A 60 -12.68 13.21 13.02
C TRP A 60 -11.36 13.79 13.55
N LEU A 61 -10.30 12.96 13.64
CA LEU A 61 -8.98 13.41 14.09
C LEU A 61 -8.38 14.46 13.15
N LYS A 62 -8.46 14.24 11.83
CA LYS A 62 -8.01 15.22 10.83
C LYS A 62 -8.72 16.55 11.01
N GLN A 63 -10.04 16.54 11.18
CA GLN A 63 -10.84 17.75 11.38
C GLN A 63 -10.48 18.47 12.68
N ALA A 64 -10.28 17.73 13.78
CA ALA A 64 -9.87 18.30 15.05
C ALA A 64 -8.50 19.00 14.97
N ILE A 65 -7.54 18.42 14.23
CA ILE A 65 -6.21 19.02 14.01
C ILE A 65 -6.32 20.27 13.13
N VAL A 66 -7.05 20.19 12.02
CA VAL A 66 -7.20 21.32 11.07
C VAL A 66 -7.97 22.49 11.70
N ALA A 67 -9.03 22.23 12.45
CA ALA A 67 -9.82 23.28 13.10
C ALA A 67 -9.06 24.04 14.20
N ARG A 68 -7.93 23.51 14.66
CA ARG A 68 -7.08 24.11 15.69
C ARG A 68 -5.81 24.77 15.12
N ALA A 69 -5.58 24.68 13.81
CA ALA A 69 -4.53 25.40 13.09
C ALA A 69 -5.08 26.73 12.53
#